data_AF-A0A174SQF2-F1
#
_entry.id   AF-A0A174SQF2-F1
#
_cell.length_a   1.000
_cell.length_b   1.000
_cell.length_c   1.000
_cell.angle_alpha   90.00
_cell.angle_beta   90.00
_cell.angle_gamma   90.00
#
_symmetry.space_group_name_H-M   'P 1'
#
loop_
_entity.id
_entity.type
_entity.pdbx_description
1 polymer ?
#
loop_
_entity_poly.entity_id
_entity_poly.type
_entity_poly.pdbx_seq_one_letter_code
_entity_poly.pdbx_strand_id
1 'polypeptide(L)'
;MAEYNLLTQRLLSEGYSVDHYPDYVQIQGSTLPGGDPLNNLGGGFVFKKAIANDCIYKTGCGKYVLGKNVNSDMSYMGILWCHENDNPVIRCPYDIPDCADNDPLLHGTRGGGLCIMCQCVCHRTEECYDYENSIEKADDERQAEKRRKYEEYSKTHKGRVCLNHMYFNERTREWRLEYEPQRCARICYSQDGWCPVLCRQLSRKKGNVYYDLKTSHIRKDGTLFDGEVIVHIEKGIRYFERPVCMDICQAFVRQNGKDIIWDKYKWNTYTTVKLFDPTFHAEILNVRAESRPSRNLMQDLTDIQDGIKISHSSDLIKRQKEAKRERRQKARGKRIEKLEAKLLKTGYDSLEEHSLDRIHADKWLSPERIEELEELRLQRIKAEQVQMSLFDLEERT
;
A
#
# COMPACT_ATOMS: atom_id res chain seq x y z
N MET A 1 -28.17 -6.88 -16.51
CA MET A 1 -27.26 -7.83 -17.19
C MET A 1 -26.27 -6.99 -17.97
N ALA A 2 -24.98 -7.29 -17.91
CA ALA A 2 -24.02 -6.63 -18.78
C ALA A 2 -24.33 -7.01 -20.24
N GLU A 3 -24.24 -6.05 -21.16
CA GLU A 3 -24.45 -6.33 -22.59
C GLU A 3 -23.30 -7.20 -23.11
N TYR A 4 -23.62 -8.18 -23.96
CA TYR A 4 -22.58 -9.03 -24.56
C TYR A 4 -21.68 -8.23 -25.50
N ASN A 5 -20.39 -8.54 -25.52
CA ASN A 5 -19.45 -7.97 -26.46
C ASN A 5 -19.78 -8.40 -27.91
N LEU A 6 -19.30 -7.65 -28.90
CA LEU A 6 -19.65 -7.89 -30.32
C LEU A 6 -19.20 -9.28 -30.79
N LEU A 7 -18.03 -9.76 -30.34
CA LEU A 7 -17.57 -11.12 -30.60
C LEU A 7 -18.57 -12.17 -30.12
N THR A 8 -19.08 -12.02 -28.90
CA THR A 8 -20.03 -12.94 -28.27
C THR A 8 -21.37 -12.91 -28.98
N GLN A 9 -21.88 -11.72 -29.30
CA GLN A 9 -23.11 -11.57 -30.08
C GLN A 9 -22.99 -12.30 -31.42
N ARG A 10 -21.86 -12.14 -32.12
CA ARG A 10 -21.59 -12.83 -33.38
C ARG A 10 -21.53 -14.35 -33.20
N LEU A 11 -20.74 -14.84 -32.25
CA LEU A 11 -20.58 -16.28 -32.00
C LEU A 11 -21.91 -16.96 -31.63
N LEU A 12 -22.72 -16.32 -30.80
CA LEU A 12 -24.06 -16.82 -30.46
C LEU A 12 -24.98 -16.86 -31.69
N SER A 13 -24.90 -15.85 -32.57
CA SER A 13 -25.67 -15.82 -33.82
C SER A 13 -25.23 -16.90 -34.82
N GLU A 14 -23.95 -17.31 -34.78
CA GLU A 14 -23.38 -18.42 -35.56
C GLU A 14 -23.72 -19.80 -34.97
N GLY A 15 -24.35 -19.84 -33.79
CA GLY A 15 -24.79 -21.08 -33.12
C GLY A 15 -23.80 -21.66 -32.11
N TYR A 16 -22.73 -20.94 -31.76
CA TYR A 16 -21.81 -21.36 -30.70
C TYR A 16 -22.46 -21.21 -29.32
N SER A 17 -22.00 -22.04 -28.37
CA SER A 17 -22.50 -22.09 -27.00
C SER A 17 -21.35 -22.21 -25.99
N VAL A 18 -21.67 -22.16 -24.70
CA VAL A 18 -20.69 -22.36 -23.60
C VAL A 18 -19.98 -23.71 -23.70
N ASP A 19 -20.66 -24.74 -24.22
CA ASP A 19 -20.11 -26.09 -24.34
C ASP A 19 -19.40 -26.32 -25.69
N HIS A 20 -19.66 -25.46 -26.69
CA HIS A 20 -19.10 -25.57 -28.02
C HIS A 20 -18.80 -24.19 -28.60
N TYR A 21 -17.54 -23.77 -28.52
CA TYR A 21 -17.05 -22.50 -29.06
C TYR A 21 -15.69 -22.69 -29.76
N PRO A 22 -15.27 -21.76 -30.63
CA PRO A 22 -14.04 -21.90 -31.40
C PRO A 22 -12.77 -21.92 -30.55
N ASP A 23 -11.74 -22.64 -31.02
CA ASP A 23 -10.45 -22.74 -30.32
C ASP A 23 -9.69 -21.43 -30.18
N TYR A 24 -10.03 -20.36 -30.91
CA TYR A 24 -9.38 -19.06 -30.82
C TYR A 24 -9.95 -18.17 -29.70
N VAL A 25 -11.05 -18.57 -29.07
CA VAL A 25 -11.67 -17.86 -27.94
C VAL A 25 -11.62 -18.69 -26.65
N GLN A 26 -11.91 -18.05 -25.54
CA GLN A 26 -12.07 -18.68 -24.23
C GLN A 26 -13.14 -17.93 -23.43
N ILE A 27 -13.68 -18.59 -22.42
CA ILE A 27 -14.56 -17.93 -21.44
C ILE A 27 -13.68 -17.27 -20.38
N GLN A 28 -13.92 -15.99 -20.11
CA GLN A 28 -13.17 -15.26 -19.11
C GLN A 28 -13.45 -15.83 -17.70
N GLY A 29 -12.42 -15.96 -16.87
CA GLY A 29 -12.54 -16.55 -15.52
C GLY A 29 -13.29 -15.71 -14.48
N SER A 30 -13.72 -14.48 -14.81
CA SER A 30 -14.54 -13.67 -13.90
C SER A 30 -16.00 -14.10 -13.98
N THR A 31 -16.70 -14.22 -12.86
CA THR A 31 -18.13 -14.58 -12.86
C THR A 31 -18.94 -13.48 -12.20
N LEU A 32 -19.92 -12.92 -12.90
CA LEU A 32 -20.90 -12.00 -12.32
C LEU A 32 -22.08 -12.80 -11.73
N PRO A 33 -22.87 -12.21 -10.79
CA PRO A 33 -24.02 -12.89 -10.22
C PRO A 33 -25.00 -13.37 -11.30
N GLY A 34 -25.49 -14.60 -11.18
CA GLY A 34 -26.49 -15.16 -12.11
C GLY A 34 -26.19 -16.55 -12.65
N GLY A 35 -25.03 -17.14 -12.34
CA GLY A 35 -24.72 -18.54 -12.68
C GLY A 35 -24.44 -18.83 -14.16
N ASP A 36 -24.60 -17.82 -15.04
CA ASP A 36 -24.26 -17.88 -16.46
C ASP A 36 -22.76 -17.60 -16.67
N PRO A 37 -21.99 -18.55 -17.23
CA PRO A 37 -20.56 -18.36 -17.53
C PRO A 37 -20.26 -17.22 -18.53
N LEU A 38 -21.21 -16.86 -19.39
CA LEU A 38 -21.05 -15.74 -20.33
C LEU A 38 -21.35 -14.39 -19.69
N ASN A 39 -21.99 -14.36 -18.52
CA ASN A 39 -22.16 -13.15 -17.75
C ASN A 39 -20.87 -12.86 -16.95
N ASN A 40 -19.88 -12.30 -17.64
CA ASN A 40 -18.55 -12.00 -17.12
C ASN A 40 -18.13 -10.55 -17.44
N LEU A 41 -17.01 -10.09 -16.88
CA LEU A 41 -16.54 -8.71 -17.03
C LEU A 41 -16.15 -8.34 -18.48
N GLY A 42 -15.77 -9.33 -19.28
CA GLY A 42 -15.40 -9.20 -20.68
C GLY A 42 -16.61 -9.20 -21.61
N GLY A 43 -17.83 -9.41 -21.09
CA GLY A 43 -19.04 -9.45 -21.88
C GLY A 43 -19.22 -10.75 -22.68
N GLY A 44 -18.68 -11.87 -22.20
CA GLY A 44 -18.89 -13.20 -22.80
C GLY A 44 -17.60 -13.91 -23.19
N PHE A 45 -17.51 -14.37 -24.43
CA PHE A 45 -16.30 -14.93 -25.01
C PHE A 45 -15.25 -13.84 -25.21
N VAL A 46 -13.99 -14.16 -24.90
CA VAL A 46 -12.84 -13.30 -25.14
C VAL A 46 -11.81 -14.01 -26.00
N PHE A 47 -11.05 -13.27 -26.79
CA PHE A 47 -9.96 -13.85 -27.57
C PHE A 47 -8.91 -14.48 -26.65
N LYS A 48 -8.33 -15.60 -27.07
CA LYS A 48 -7.12 -16.09 -26.43
C LYS A 48 -6.02 -15.05 -26.61
N LYS A 49 -5.21 -14.84 -25.56
CA LYS A 49 -4.18 -13.79 -25.54
C LYS A 49 -3.23 -13.83 -26.73
N ALA A 50 -2.84 -15.01 -27.21
CA ALA A 50 -1.99 -15.15 -28.39
C ALA A 50 -2.65 -14.56 -29.64
N ILE A 51 -3.93 -14.88 -29.86
CA ILE A 51 -4.72 -14.39 -30.99
C ILE A 51 -4.91 -12.87 -30.89
N ALA A 52 -5.27 -12.37 -29.71
CA ALA A 52 -5.42 -10.93 -29.48
C ALA A 52 -4.12 -10.17 -29.74
N ASN A 53 -2.98 -10.72 -29.31
CA ASN A 53 -1.66 -10.12 -29.48
C ASN A 53 -1.20 -10.05 -30.95
N ASP A 54 -1.57 -11.05 -31.74
CA ASP A 54 -1.20 -11.18 -33.15
C ASP A 54 -2.11 -10.39 -34.09
N CYS A 55 -3.24 -9.87 -33.60
CA CYS A 55 -4.12 -9.00 -34.38
C CYS A 55 -3.38 -7.72 -34.81
N ILE A 56 -3.71 -7.23 -36.01
CA ILE A 56 -3.21 -5.96 -36.53
C ILE A 56 -4.35 -4.97 -36.54
N TYR A 57 -4.08 -3.77 -36.01
CA TYR A 57 -5.03 -2.69 -35.93
C TYR A 57 -4.53 -1.48 -36.72
N LYS A 58 -5.47 -0.60 -37.09
CA LYS A 58 -5.22 0.68 -37.73
C LYS A 58 -5.98 1.76 -36.96
N THR A 59 -5.27 2.85 -36.66
CA THR A 59 -5.88 4.07 -36.10
C THR A 59 -6.66 4.81 -37.19
N GLY A 60 -7.57 5.71 -36.80
CA GLY A 60 -8.33 6.50 -37.78
C GLY A 60 -7.46 7.38 -38.69
N CYS A 61 -6.28 7.81 -38.24
CA CYS A 61 -5.30 8.52 -39.06
C CYS A 61 -4.39 7.60 -39.91
N GLY A 62 -4.68 6.30 -39.95
CA GLY A 62 -4.03 5.35 -40.85
C GLY A 62 -2.73 4.73 -40.36
N LYS A 63 -2.36 4.88 -39.09
CA LYS A 63 -1.17 4.23 -38.50
C LYS A 63 -1.47 2.81 -38.03
N TYR A 64 -0.55 1.88 -38.30
CA TYR A 64 -0.64 0.49 -37.84
C TYR A 64 -0.29 0.35 -36.35
N VAL A 65 -0.90 -0.63 -35.69
CA VAL A 65 -0.63 -1.00 -34.29
C VAL A 65 -0.74 -2.51 -34.13
N LEU A 66 0.19 -3.11 -33.40
CA LEU A 66 0.11 -4.52 -33.01
C LEU A 66 -0.86 -4.70 -31.84
N GLY A 67 -1.64 -5.77 -31.86
CA GLY A 67 -2.62 -6.10 -30.82
C GLY A 67 -2.01 -6.25 -29.44
N LYS A 68 -0.75 -6.71 -29.34
CA LYS A 68 -0.03 -6.77 -28.05
C LYS A 68 0.26 -5.41 -27.41
N ASN A 69 0.19 -4.32 -28.19
CA ASN A 69 0.56 -2.97 -27.78
C ASN A 69 -0.66 -2.09 -27.46
N VAL A 70 -1.87 -2.49 -27.87
CA VAL A 70 -3.10 -1.76 -27.53
C VAL A 70 -3.54 -2.06 -26.09
N ASN A 71 -4.33 -1.16 -25.54
CA ASN A 71 -5.07 -1.36 -24.30
C ASN A 71 -6.48 -1.85 -24.63
N SER A 72 -6.78 -3.07 -24.19
CA SER A 72 -8.04 -3.76 -24.45
C SER A 72 -8.97 -3.84 -23.24
N ASP A 73 -8.61 -3.23 -22.12
CA ASP A 73 -9.31 -3.38 -20.84
C ASP A 73 -9.80 -2.03 -20.30
N MET A 74 -10.28 -1.15 -21.18
CA MET A 74 -10.78 0.17 -20.79
C MET A 74 -12.31 0.22 -20.85
N SER A 75 -12.96 0.51 -19.72
CA SER A 75 -14.38 0.89 -19.69
C SER A 75 -14.50 2.40 -19.51
N TYR A 76 -15.09 3.09 -20.48
CA TYR A 76 -15.25 4.54 -20.45
C TYR A 76 -16.50 5.00 -21.21
N MET A 77 -17.25 5.94 -20.62
CA MET A 77 -18.52 6.46 -21.16
C MET A 77 -19.53 5.36 -21.51
N GLY A 78 -19.56 4.30 -20.72
CA GLY A 78 -20.45 3.15 -20.95
C GLY A 78 -19.98 2.20 -22.06
N ILE A 79 -18.85 2.47 -22.71
CA ILE A 79 -18.28 1.62 -23.76
C ILE A 79 -17.13 0.80 -23.17
N LEU A 80 -17.12 -0.50 -23.48
CA LEU A 80 -15.98 -1.37 -23.27
C LEU A 80 -15.10 -1.33 -24.52
N TRP A 81 -13.89 -0.78 -24.37
CA TRP A 81 -12.88 -0.63 -25.42
C TRP A 81 -11.94 -1.84 -25.36
N CYS A 82 -12.17 -2.82 -26.23
CA CYS A 82 -11.49 -4.11 -26.18
C CYS A 82 -11.32 -4.74 -27.57
N HIS A 83 -10.56 -5.82 -27.65
CA HIS A 83 -10.36 -6.57 -28.89
C HIS A 83 -11.68 -7.14 -29.42
N GLU A 84 -12.54 -7.60 -28.52
CA GLU A 84 -13.82 -8.28 -28.82
C GLU A 84 -14.86 -7.33 -29.43
N ASN A 85 -14.74 -6.04 -29.15
CA ASN A 85 -15.59 -4.98 -29.69
C ASN A 85 -14.96 -4.23 -30.87
N ASP A 86 -13.82 -4.72 -31.37
CA ASP A 86 -13.06 -4.10 -32.46
C ASP A 86 -12.76 -2.60 -32.23
N ASN A 87 -12.54 -2.22 -30.98
CA ASN A 87 -12.27 -0.84 -30.60
C ASN A 87 -11.22 -0.72 -29.49
N PRO A 88 -10.13 -1.52 -29.46
CA PRO A 88 -9.11 -1.30 -28.44
C PRO A 88 -8.46 0.08 -28.63
N VAL A 89 -7.91 0.62 -27.55
CA VAL A 89 -7.33 1.97 -27.57
C VAL A 89 -5.82 1.94 -27.42
N ILE A 90 -5.13 2.86 -28.08
CA ILE A 90 -3.70 3.08 -27.91
C ILE A 90 -3.45 4.48 -27.37
N ARG A 91 -2.36 4.66 -26.64
CA ARG A 91 -1.89 5.99 -26.29
C ARG A 91 -1.24 6.62 -27.53
N CYS A 92 -1.78 7.75 -27.99
CA CYS A 92 -1.27 8.45 -29.16
C CYS A 92 0.14 9.04 -28.90
N PRO A 93 1.15 8.72 -29.72
CA PRO A 93 2.52 9.19 -29.54
C PRO A 93 2.68 10.69 -29.84
N TYR A 94 1.69 11.32 -30.49
CA TYR A 94 1.73 12.74 -30.84
C TYR A 94 1.07 13.65 -29.80
N ASP A 95 0.35 13.08 -28.83
CA ASP A 95 -0.36 13.82 -27.76
C ASP A 95 -1.33 14.91 -28.28
N ILE A 96 -2.03 14.64 -29.38
CA ILE A 96 -3.05 15.54 -29.93
C ILE A 96 -4.38 15.28 -29.19
N PRO A 97 -4.89 16.22 -28.37
CA PRO A 97 -6.06 15.97 -27.53
C PRO A 97 -7.35 15.75 -28.34
N ASP A 98 -7.57 16.60 -29.35
CA ASP A 98 -8.82 16.63 -30.12
C ASP A 98 -8.52 16.29 -31.58
N CYS A 99 -7.98 15.09 -31.79
CA CYS A 99 -7.66 14.60 -33.13
C CYS A 99 -8.95 14.41 -33.94
N ALA A 100 -9.01 15.02 -35.13
CA ALA A 100 -10.17 14.92 -36.02
C ALA A 100 -10.44 13.49 -36.52
N ASP A 101 -9.38 12.69 -36.65
CA ASP A 101 -9.45 11.31 -37.11
C ASP A 101 -9.76 10.31 -35.98
N ASN A 102 -10.02 10.78 -34.75
CA ASN A 102 -10.26 9.95 -33.58
C ASN A 102 -11.71 10.06 -33.09
N ASP A 103 -12.14 9.08 -32.30
CA ASP A 103 -13.46 9.08 -31.69
C ASP A 103 -13.64 10.31 -30.75
N PRO A 104 -14.69 11.14 -30.94
CA PRO A 104 -14.96 12.29 -30.09
C PRO A 104 -15.11 11.97 -28.59
N LEU A 105 -15.50 10.75 -28.23
CA LEU A 105 -15.59 10.32 -26.83
C LEU A 105 -14.20 10.17 -26.19
N LEU A 106 -13.15 10.04 -27.00
CA LEU A 106 -11.77 9.95 -26.54
C LEU A 106 -11.04 11.29 -26.57
N HIS A 107 -11.69 12.37 -27.01
CA HIS A 107 -11.12 13.72 -27.04
C HIS A 107 -10.70 14.21 -25.65
N GLY A 108 -9.73 15.12 -25.65
CA GLY A 108 -9.09 15.65 -24.46
C GLY A 108 -7.90 14.85 -23.94
N THR A 109 -7.19 15.43 -22.98
CA THR A 109 -6.04 14.79 -22.33
C THR A 109 -6.48 14.02 -21.09
N ARG A 110 -6.11 12.74 -21.00
CA ARG A 110 -6.24 11.95 -19.77
C ARG A 110 -4.93 11.87 -19.01
N GLY A 111 -5.01 11.52 -17.74
CA GLY A 111 -3.85 11.44 -16.83
C GLY A 111 -3.73 12.66 -15.91
N GLY A 112 -2.80 12.59 -14.96
CA GLY A 112 -2.56 13.62 -13.96
C GLY A 112 -1.08 14.01 -13.87
N GLY A 113 -0.83 15.25 -13.47
CA GLY A 113 0.52 15.78 -13.24
C GLY A 113 1.37 15.84 -14.52
N LEU A 114 2.52 15.16 -14.51
CA LEU A 114 3.53 15.18 -15.57
C LEU A 114 3.23 14.23 -16.74
N CYS A 115 2.21 13.37 -16.61
CA CYS A 115 1.83 12.41 -17.63
C CYS A 115 0.55 12.88 -18.34
N ILE A 116 0.61 12.96 -19.66
CA ILE A 116 -0.56 13.15 -20.52
C ILE A 116 -0.72 11.94 -21.43
N MET A 117 -1.97 11.52 -21.59
CA MET A 117 -2.33 10.40 -22.46
C MET A 117 -3.54 10.84 -23.28
N CYS A 118 -3.33 11.01 -24.57
CA CYS A 118 -4.43 11.10 -25.53
C CYS A 118 -4.69 9.68 -26.01
N GLN A 119 -5.90 9.16 -25.84
CA GLN A 119 -6.27 7.80 -26.26
C GLN A 119 -6.77 7.86 -27.69
N CYS A 120 -6.37 6.90 -28.52
CA CYS A 120 -6.82 6.78 -29.90
C CYS A 120 -7.44 5.40 -30.11
N VAL A 121 -8.65 5.35 -30.65
CA VAL A 121 -9.29 4.08 -31.02
C VAL A 121 -8.58 3.47 -32.22
N CYS A 122 -8.47 2.14 -32.20
CA CYS A 122 -7.93 1.36 -33.31
C CYS A 122 -8.98 0.34 -33.74
N HIS A 123 -9.00 0.02 -35.03
CA HIS A 123 -9.88 -0.98 -35.63
C HIS A 123 -9.06 -2.03 -36.37
N ARG A 124 -9.49 -3.28 -36.32
CA ARG A 124 -8.73 -4.40 -36.89
C ARG A 124 -8.66 -4.26 -38.40
N THR A 125 -7.52 -4.64 -38.97
CA THR A 125 -7.30 -4.63 -40.42
C THR A 125 -6.74 -5.97 -40.90
N GLU A 126 -7.05 -6.32 -42.14
CA GLU A 126 -6.48 -7.48 -42.84
C GLU A 126 -5.18 -7.13 -43.59
N GLU A 127 -4.82 -5.84 -43.63
CA GLU A 127 -3.57 -5.37 -44.23
C GLU A 127 -2.35 -5.92 -43.47
N CYS A 128 -1.26 -6.18 -44.19
CA CYS A 128 0.00 -6.55 -43.56
C CYS A 128 0.56 -5.37 -42.74
N TYR A 129 1.11 -5.66 -41.57
CA TYR A 129 1.71 -4.66 -40.70
C TYR A 129 2.92 -3.99 -41.36
N ASP A 130 2.91 -2.65 -41.40
CA ASP A 130 4.04 -1.83 -41.82
C ASP A 130 4.60 -1.03 -40.64
N TYR A 131 5.82 -1.39 -40.21
CA TYR A 131 6.53 -0.71 -39.13
C TYR A 131 6.85 0.75 -39.47
N GLU A 132 7.18 1.06 -40.72
CA GLU A 132 7.56 2.43 -41.11
C GLU A 132 6.40 3.41 -40.98
N ASN A 133 5.17 2.90 -41.06
CA ASN A 133 3.92 3.62 -40.85
C ASN A 133 3.17 3.18 -39.58
N SER A 134 3.87 2.72 -38.53
CA SER A 134 3.23 2.27 -37.29
C SER A 134 3.32 3.27 -36.13
N ILE A 135 2.52 3.04 -35.09
CA ILE A 135 2.61 3.75 -33.82
C ILE A 135 3.87 3.32 -33.07
N GLU A 136 4.29 2.06 -33.18
CA GLU A 136 5.50 1.53 -32.53
C GLU A 136 6.74 2.29 -32.96
N LYS A 137 6.91 2.58 -34.26
CA LYS A 137 8.02 3.41 -34.74
C LYS A 137 7.97 4.82 -34.18
N ALA A 138 6.79 5.44 -34.15
CA ALA A 138 6.62 6.78 -33.59
C ALA A 138 6.95 6.81 -32.08
N ASP A 139 6.60 5.76 -31.33
CA ASP A 139 6.99 5.61 -29.93
C ASP A 139 8.50 5.36 -29.77
N ASP A 140 9.13 4.57 -30.62
CA ASP A 140 10.58 4.34 -30.62
C ASP A 140 11.36 5.64 -30.86
N GLU A 141 10.92 6.44 -31.85
CA GLU A 141 11.46 7.77 -32.14
C GLU A 141 11.28 8.72 -30.95
N ARG A 142 10.11 8.69 -30.30
CA ARG A 142 9.85 9.47 -29.08
C ARG A 142 10.78 9.06 -27.94
N GLN A 143 11.00 7.76 -27.73
CA GLN A 143 11.93 7.29 -26.70
C GLN A 143 13.37 7.67 -27.04
N ALA A 144 13.76 7.66 -28.31
CA ALA A 144 15.07 8.14 -28.75
C ALA A 144 15.24 9.65 -28.48
N GLU A 145 14.24 10.48 -28.78
CA GLU A 145 14.24 11.91 -28.46
C GLU A 145 14.37 12.13 -26.94
N LYS A 146 13.61 11.37 -26.14
CA LYS A 146 13.63 11.42 -24.68
C LYS A 146 15.01 11.06 -24.11
N ARG A 147 15.68 10.04 -24.65
CA ARG A 147 17.05 9.66 -24.28
C ARG A 147 18.06 10.75 -24.67
N ARG A 148 17.98 11.30 -25.89
CA ARG A 148 18.86 12.39 -26.33
C ARG A 148 18.77 13.62 -25.41
N LYS A 149 17.54 14.05 -25.11
CA LYS A 149 17.29 15.18 -24.19
C LYS A 149 17.80 14.90 -22.78
N TYR A 150 17.75 13.65 -22.33
CA TYR A 150 18.32 13.26 -21.03
C TYR A 150 19.83 13.45 -21.01
N GLU A 151 20.53 13.01 -22.06
CA GLU A 151 21.98 13.16 -22.18
C GLU A 151 22.40 14.63 -22.26
N GLU A 152 21.68 15.45 -23.03
CA GLU A 152 21.87 16.90 -23.09
C GLU A 152 21.68 17.56 -21.72
N TYR A 153 20.62 17.18 -21.00
CA TYR A 153 20.37 17.67 -19.64
C TYR A 153 21.51 17.27 -18.68
N SER A 154 21.95 16.01 -18.73
CA SER A 154 23.05 15.49 -17.92
C SER A 154 24.36 16.24 -18.16
N LYS A 155 24.70 16.50 -19.44
CA LYS A 155 25.89 17.27 -19.84
C LYS A 155 25.84 18.70 -19.28
N THR A 156 24.71 19.38 -19.44
CA THR A 156 24.49 20.75 -18.91
C THR A 156 24.68 20.82 -17.39
N HIS A 157 24.30 19.76 -16.67
CA HIS A 157 24.43 19.66 -15.22
C HIS A 157 25.74 18.99 -14.76
N LYS A 158 26.74 18.87 -15.65
CA LYS A 158 28.07 18.27 -15.35
C LYS A 158 27.97 16.86 -14.74
N GLY A 159 26.99 16.07 -15.18
CA GLY A 159 26.74 14.73 -14.67
C GLY A 159 26.15 14.65 -13.26
N ARG A 160 25.76 15.78 -12.65
CA ARG A 160 25.12 15.82 -11.32
C ARG A 160 23.63 15.48 -11.38
N VAL A 161 23.31 14.37 -12.02
CA VAL A 161 21.94 13.89 -12.22
C VAL A 161 21.78 12.52 -11.59
N CYS A 162 20.62 12.25 -10.99
CA CYS A 162 20.29 10.94 -10.45
C CYS A 162 18.94 10.50 -10.99
N LEU A 163 18.90 9.36 -11.69
CA LEU A 163 17.69 8.82 -12.32
C LEU A 163 16.48 8.76 -11.38
N ASN A 164 16.69 8.52 -10.09
CA ASN A 164 15.63 8.46 -9.08
C ASN A 164 14.92 9.81 -8.81
N HIS A 165 15.55 10.90 -9.23
CA HIS A 165 15.10 12.28 -9.05
C HIS A 165 14.85 12.99 -10.38
N MET A 166 14.95 12.27 -11.50
CA MET A 166 14.74 12.80 -12.83
C MET A 166 13.30 12.54 -13.24
N TYR A 167 12.61 13.61 -13.58
CA TYR A 167 11.24 13.59 -14.03
C TYR A 167 11.17 14.12 -15.45
N PHE A 168 10.52 13.38 -16.34
CA PHE A 168 10.23 13.86 -17.68
C PHE A 168 8.80 14.39 -17.70
N ASN A 169 8.66 15.64 -18.10
CA ASN A 169 7.36 16.27 -18.28
C ASN A 169 6.89 15.99 -19.71
N GLU A 170 5.87 15.13 -19.86
CA GLU A 170 5.37 14.73 -21.18
C GLU A 170 4.70 15.90 -21.94
N ARG A 171 4.23 16.94 -21.24
CA ARG A 171 3.61 18.14 -21.86
C ARG A 171 4.64 19.07 -22.50
N THR A 172 5.72 19.36 -21.77
CA THR A 172 6.79 20.26 -22.25
C THR A 172 7.89 19.51 -23.01
N ARG A 173 7.91 18.17 -22.91
CA ARG A 173 8.98 17.29 -23.39
C ARG A 173 10.36 17.66 -22.85
N GLU A 174 10.41 18.03 -21.58
CA GLU A 174 11.62 18.46 -20.88
C GLU A 174 11.93 17.54 -19.70
N TRP A 175 13.21 17.35 -19.44
CA TRP A 175 13.71 16.72 -18.21
C TRP A 175 13.87 17.76 -17.11
N ARG A 176 13.51 17.37 -15.88
CA ARG A 176 13.69 18.18 -14.68
C ARG A 176 14.27 17.32 -13.58
N LEU A 177 15.27 17.85 -12.88
CA LEU A 177 15.81 17.25 -11.66
C LEU A 177 15.08 17.85 -10.45
N GLU A 178 14.34 17.02 -9.74
CA GLU A 178 13.72 17.39 -8.46
C GLU A 178 14.30 16.48 -7.37
N TYR A 179 15.29 17.02 -6.66
CA TYR A 179 15.97 16.26 -5.62
C TYR A 179 15.09 16.17 -4.37
N GLU A 180 14.67 14.95 -4.06
CA GLU A 180 13.75 14.59 -2.97
C GLU A 180 14.43 13.63 -1.97
N PRO A 181 15.14 14.13 -0.95
CA PRO A 181 15.92 13.31 -0.01
C PRO A 181 15.11 12.21 0.66
N GLN A 182 13.80 12.41 0.86
CA GLN A 182 12.88 11.41 1.40
C GLN A 182 12.79 10.15 0.54
N ARG A 183 12.91 10.25 -0.79
CA ARG A 183 12.92 9.06 -1.67
C ARG A 183 14.24 8.30 -1.54
N CYS A 184 15.37 9.01 -1.36
CA CYS A 184 16.66 8.37 -1.09
C CYS A 184 16.65 7.55 0.20
N ALA A 185 15.82 7.88 1.19
CA ALA A 185 15.70 7.09 2.41
C ALA A 185 15.19 5.65 2.16
N ARG A 186 14.45 5.44 1.07
CA ARG A 186 13.83 4.14 0.72
C ARG A 186 14.51 3.45 -0.45
N ILE A 187 14.89 4.20 -1.49
CA ILE A 187 15.29 3.66 -2.79
C ILE A 187 16.56 4.37 -3.30
N CYS A 188 17.59 4.53 -2.46
CA CYS A 188 18.85 5.11 -2.94
C CYS A 188 19.61 4.09 -3.82
N TYR A 189 19.86 4.46 -5.07
CA TYR A 189 20.69 3.69 -6.01
C TYR A 189 22.18 4.08 -5.95
N SER A 190 22.66 4.63 -4.84
CA SER A 190 24.07 5.02 -4.73
C SER A 190 24.96 3.78 -4.84
N GLN A 191 25.70 3.65 -5.95
CA GLN A 191 26.76 2.66 -6.09
C GLN A 191 27.89 3.04 -5.13
N ASP A 192 28.29 2.11 -4.26
CA ASP A 192 29.35 2.29 -3.24
C ASP A 192 29.18 3.53 -2.32
N GLY A 193 27.94 4.00 -2.18
CA GLY A 193 27.60 5.19 -1.40
C GLY A 193 27.93 6.51 -2.09
N TRP A 194 28.23 6.55 -3.38
CA TRP A 194 28.39 7.80 -4.13
C TRP A 194 27.03 8.42 -4.48
N CYS A 195 26.84 9.72 -4.21
CA CYS A 195 25.65 10.45 -4.61
C CYS A 195 25.96 11.38 -5.80
N PRO A 196 25.35 11.14 -6.99
CA PRO A 196 25.55 12.00 -8.16
C PRO A 196 25.07 13.45 -7.95
N VAL A 197 23.94 13.63 -7.27
CA VAL A 197 23.35 14.96 -7.03
C VAL A 197 24.21 15.79 -6.09
N LEU A 198 24.63 15.20 -4.96
CA LEU A 198 25.50 15.87 -4.00
C LEU A 198 26.97 15.90 -4.46
N CYS A 199 27.31 15.16 -5.52
CA CYS A 199 28.65 15.04 -6.09
C CYS A 199 29.72 14.68 -5.04
N ARG A 200 29.38 13.78 -4.10
CA ARG A 200 30.28 13.33 -3.02
C ARG A 200 29.89 11.95 -2.52
N GLN A 201 30.82 11.31 -1.81
CA GLN A 201 30.54 10.08 -1.10
C GLN A 201 29.70 10.37 0.15
N LEU A 202 28.63 9.60 0.30
CA LEU A 202 27.73 9.68 1.44
C LEU A 202 28.41 9.15 2.71
N SER A 203 28.16 9.83 3.81
CA SER A 203 28.65 9.46 5.12
C SER A 203 28.16 8.07 5.53
N ARG A 204 29.06 7.24 6.07
CA ARG A 204 28.69 5.96 6.69
C ARG A 204 27.89 6.14 7.98
N LYS A 205 27.94 7.34 8.58
CA LYS A 205 27.19 7.65 9.81
C LYS A 205 25.69 7.60 9.54
N LYS A 206 24.98 6.81 10.35
CA LYS A 206 23.54 6.68 10.31
C LYS A 206 22.90 7.62 11.33
N GLY A 207 21.76 8.19 10.96
CA GLY A 207 20.92 8.98 11.83
C GLY A 207 19.49 9.05 11.33
N ASN A 208 18.76 10.05 11.80
CA ASN A 208 17.38 10.28 11.42
C ASN A 208 17.06 11.77 11.45
N VAL A 209 15.88 12.12 10.96
CA VAL A 209 15.30 13.44 11.14
C VAL A 209 14.32 13.36 12.30
N TYR A 210 14.54 14.22 13.28
CA TYR A 210 13.70 14.40 14.44
C TYR A 210 12.98 15.74 14.35
N TYR A 211 11.73 15.77 14.79
CA TYR A 211 10.94 16.99 14.90
C TYR A 211 10.08 16.95 16.15
N ASP A 212 9.62 18.11 16.57
CA ASP A 212 8.73 18.26 17.71
C ASP A 212 7.36 18.70 17.17
N LEU A 213 6.27 18.18 17.75
CA LEU A 213 4.91 18.49 17.35
C LEU A 213 4.20 19.20 18.50
N LYS A 214 3.82 20.46 18.29
CA LYS A 214 2.97 21.22 19.20
C LYS A 214 1.52 21.08 18.75
N THR A 215 0.65 20.66 19.65
CA THR A 215 -0.79 20.57 19.41
C THR A 215 -1.53 21.37 20.47
N SER A 216 -2.56 22.11 20.07
CA SER A 216 -3.43 22.85 20.97
C SER A 216 -4.89 22.60 20.65
N HIS A 217 -5.73 22.49 21.66
CA HIS A 217 -7.18 22.36 21.52
C HIS A 217 -7.90 22.95 22.73
N ILE A 218 -9.17 23.26 22.56
CA ILE A 218 -10.02 23.74 23.64
C ILE A 218 -10.65 22.54 24.35
N ARG A 219 -10.51 22.49 25.67
CA ARG A 219 -11.12 21.44 26.51
C ARG A 219 -12.64 21.54 26.48
N LYS A 220 -13.32 20.41 26.24
CA LYS A 220 -14.79 20.28 26.12
C LYS A 220 -15.30 19.11 26.97
N ASP A 221 -14.95 19.11 28.24
CA ASP A 221 -15.19 17.99 29.16
C ASP A 221 -16.38 18.26 30.10
N GLY A 222 -16.96 19.47 30.06
CA GLY A 222 -18.06 19.88 30.96
C GLY A 222 -17.65 20.03 32.42
N THR A 223 -16.34 20.14 32.68
CA THR A 223 -15.76 20.34 34.02
C THR A 223 -15.51 21.82 34.31
N LEU A 224 -15.02 22.17 35.50
CA LEU A 224 -14.69 23.56 35.86
C LEU A 224 -13.69 24.22 34.89
N PHE A 225 -12.85 23.42 34.23
CA PHE A 225 -11.80 23.86 33.31
C PHE A 225 -12.24 23.79 31.83
N ASP A 226 -13.55 23.72 31.57
CA ASP A 226 -14.11 23.75 30.23
C ASP A 226 -13.80 25.10 29.56
N GLY A 227 -13.35 25.06 28.30
CA GLY A 227 -12.92 26.26 27.58
C GLY A 227 -11.43 26.61 27.71
N GLU A 228 -10.65 25.93 28.54
CA GLU A 228 -9.19 26.14 28.61
C GLU A 228 -8.45 25.61 27.39
N VAL A 229 -7.42 26.33 26.94
CA VAL A 229 -6.55 25.90 25.84
C VAL A 229 -5.49 24.96 26.38
N ILE A 230 -5.63 23.67 26.07
CA ILE A 230 -4.62 22.68 26.41
C ILE A 230 -3.56 22.66 25.31
N VAL A 231 -2.31 22.97 25.69
CA VAL A 231 -1.15 22.87 24.81
C VAL A 231 -0.32 21.65 25.19
N HIS A 232 0.00 20.83 24.19
CA HIS A 232 0.83 19.64 24.33
C HIS A 232 1.95 19.65 23.30
N ILE A 233 3.17 19.33 23.72
CA ILE A 233 4.32 19.16 22.83
C ILE A 233 4.83 17.73 22.94
N GLU A 234 4.80 17.00 21.82
CA GLU A 234 5.51 15.74 21.68
C GLU A 234 6.89 15.99 21.04
N LYS A 235 7.95 15.73 21.80
CA LYS A 235 9.34 15.99 21.38
C LYS A 235 10.01 14.75 20.82
N GLY A 236 10.91 14.97 19.85
CA GLY A 236 11.80 13.95 19.31
C GLY A 236 11.08 12.88 18.49
N ILE A 237 10.04 13.25 17.74
CA ILE A 237 9.34 12.35 16.82
C ILE A 237 10.26 12.05 15.66
N ARG A 238 10.38 10.76 15.31
CA ARG A 238 11.21 10.29 14.21
C ARG A 238 10.45 10.34 12.89
N TYR A 239 10.99 11.00 11.88
CA TYR A 239 10.37 11.06 10.55
C TYR A 239 10.59 9.79 9.71
N PHE A 240 11.84 9.32 9.58
CA PHE A 240 12.15 8.12 8.82
C PHE A 240 11.98 6.86 9.69
N GLU A 241 11.29 5.84 9.19
CA GLU A 241 11.07 4.61 9.93
C GLU A 241 12.39 3.92 10.35
N ARG A 242 13.37 3.93 9.43
CA ARG A 242 14.69 3.31 9.61
C ARG A 242 15.81 4.36 9.62
N PRO A 243 16.94 4.10 10.30
CA PRO A 243 18.10 4.98 10.25
C PRO A 243 18.67 5.09 8.83
N VAL A 244 18.94 6.32 8.41
CA VAL A 244 19.42 6.70 7.07
C VAL A 244 20.75 7.42 7.14
N CYS A 245 21.42 7.60 6.00
CA CYS A 245 22.67 8.35 5.93
C CYS A 245 22.46 9.78 6.46
N MET A 246 23.41 10.26 7.27
CA MET A 246 23.35 11.61 7.83
C MET A 246 23.25 12.70 6.75
N ASP A 247 23.93 12.53 5.62
CA ASP A 247 23.88 13.51 4.53
C ASP A 247 22.49 13.64 3.91
N ILE A 248 21.74 12.52 3.83
CA ILE A 248 20.35 12.51 3.35
C ILE A 248 19.46 13.22 4.38
N CYS A 249 19.66 12.94 5.68
CA CYS A 249 18.92 13.66 6.73
C CYS A 249 19.18 15.16 6.67
N GLN A 250 20.44 15.58 6.52
CA GLN A 250 20.80 17.00 6.42
C GLN A 250 20.23 17.64 5.16
N ALA A 251 20.28 16.94 4.02
CA ALA A 251 19.67 17.42 2.78
C ALA A 251 18.15 17.62 2.95
N PHE A 252 17.47 16.67 3.60
CA PHE A 252 16.04 16.76 3.90
C PHE A 252 15.72 18.02 4.73
N VAL A 253 16.47 18.27 5.80
CA VAL A 253 16.25 19.46 6.65
C VAL A 253 16.51 20.75 5.88
N ARG A 254 17.55 20.79 5.03
CA ARG A 254 17.95 22.00 4.28
C ARG A 254 16.97 22.42 3.18
N GLN A 255 16.28 21.49 2.54
CA GLN A 255 15.49 21.81 1.34
C GLN A 255 14.09 22.33 1.62
N ASN A 256 13.34 21.69 2.52
CA ASN A 256 12.03 22.12 3.09
C ASN A 256 11.43 20.97 3.93
N GLY A 257 12.26 20.34 4.78
CA GLY A 257 11.83 19.17 5.56
C GLY A 257 10.61 19.45 6.45
N LYS A 258 10.44 20.68 6.94
CA LYS A 258 9.28 21.09 7.76
C LYS A 258 7.97 20.97 6.99
N ASP A 259 7.91 21.48 5.76
CA ASP A 259 6.69 21.46 4.95
C ASP A 259 6.32 20.04 4.54
N ILE A 260 7.31 19.22 4.19
CA ILE A 260 7.07 17.81 3.85
C ILE A 260 6.52 17.03 5.05
N ILE A 261 7.07 17.27 6.26
CA ILE A 261 6.54 16.66 7.48
C ILE A 261 5.11 17.18 7.73
N TRP A 262 4.85 18.47 7.51
CA TRP A 262 3.53 19.07 7.69
C TRP A 262 2.50 18.47 6.76
N ASP A 263 2.78 18.39 5.46
CA ASP A 263 1.84 17.83 4.49
C ASP A 263 1.54 16.37 4.82
N LYS A 264 2.56 15.59 5.20
CA LYS A 264 2.35 14.21 5.66
C LYS A 264 1.47 14.14 6.91
N TYR A 265 1.70 14.98 7.90
CA TYR A 265 0.87 15.02 9.12
C TYR A 265 -0.55 15.51 8.82
N LYS A 266 -0.67 16.49 7.92
CA LYS A 266 -1.93 17.10 7.51
C LYS A 266 -2.88 16.06 6.96
N TRP A 267 -2.41 15.29 5.98
CA TRP A 267 -3.20 14.26 5.30
C TRP A 267 -3.50 13.04 6.16
N ASN A 268 -2.60 12.65 7.05
CA ASN A 268 -2.77 11.42 7.84
C ASN A 268 -3.53 11.62 9.16
N THR A 269 -3.52 12.82 9.73
CA THR A 269 -4.02 13.02 11.10
C THR A 269 -4.75 14.34 11.28
N TYR A 270 -4.15 15.46 10.88
CA TYR A 270 -4.69 16.79 11.20
C TYR A 270 -6.11 17.00 10.66
N THR A 271 -6.35 16.65 9.39
CA THR A 271 -7.66 16.83 8.73
C THR A 271 -8.76 16.09 9.47
N THR A 272 -8.51 14.83 9.84
CA THR A 272 -9.45 13.99 10.59
C THR A 272 -9.70 14.56 11.98
N VAL A 273 -8.65 14.92 12.72
CA VAL A 273 -8.82 15.47 14.09
C VAL A 273 -9.58 16.80 14.06
N LYS A 274 -9.27 17.67 13.10
CA LYS A 274 -9.93 18.97 12.98
C LYS A 274 -11.41 18.87 12.59
N LEU A 275 -11.79 17.79 11.89
CA LEU A 275 -13.19 17.50 11.60
C LEU A 275 -13.99 17.21 12.88
N PHE A 276 -13.39 16.50 13.84
CA PHE A 276 -14.01 16.21 15.14
C PHE A 276 -13.89 17.37 16.14
N ASP A 277 -12.76 18.09 16.12
CA ASP A 277 -12.54 19.28 16.93
C ASP A 277 -12.05 20.46 16.08
N PRO A 278 -12.96 21.38 15.69
CA PRO A 278 -12.60 22.55 14.90
C PRO A 278 -11.56 23.47 15.55
N THR A 279 -11.40 23.39 16.87
CA THR A 279 -10.47 24.22 17.65
C THR A 279 -9.04 23.66 17.65
N PHE A 280 -8.85 22.46 17.11
CA PHE A 280 -7.56 21.79 17.06
C PHE A 280 -6.58 22.51 16.12
N HIS A 281 -5.43 22.85 16.66
CA HIS A 281 -4.30 23.41 15.93
C HIS A 281 -3.04 22.60 16.18
N ALA A 282 -2.19 22.48 15.17
CA ALA A 282 -0.95 21.73 15.25
C ALA A 282 0.15 22.49 14.51
N GLU A 283 1.37 22.43 15.03
CA GLU A 283 2.56 23.07 14.45
C GLU A 283 3.78 22.14 14.60
N ILE A 284 4.60 22.09 13.56
CA ILE A 284 5.88 21.38 13.58
C ILE A 284 7.02 22.34 13.96
N LEU A 285 7.79 21.94 14.96
CA LEU A 285 8.91 22.68 15.54
C LEU A 285 10.20 21.85 15.46
N ASN A 286 11.34 22.53 15.55
CA ASN A 286 12.68 21.94 15.77
C ASN A 286 13.05 20.74 14.89
N VAL A 287 12.84 20.87 13.57
CA VAL A 287 13.23 19.85 12.60
C VAL A 287 14.75 19.79 12.50
N ARG A 288 15.34 18.65 12.86
CA ARG A 288 16.80 18.46 12.97
C ARG A 288 17.26 17.08 12.52
N ALA A 289 18.49 16.98 12.03
CA ALA A 289 19.12 15.73 11.62
C ALA A 289 20.13 15.28 12.68
N GLU A 290 19.89 14.15 13.34
CA GLU A 290 20.72 13.66 14.44
C GLU A 290 20.87 12.14 14.42
N SER A 291 21.95 11.60 15.01
CA SER A 291 22.13 10.14 15.14
C SER A 291 21.25 9.54 16.24
N ARG A 292 21.00 10.33 17.30
CA ARG A 292 20.14 10.01 18.44
C ARG A 292 19.38 11.28 18.81
N PRO A 293 18.14 11.16 19.30
CA PRO A 293 17.37 12.34 19.68
C PRO A 293 18.08 13.04 20.84
N SER A 294 18.50 14.29 20.62
CA SER A 294 18.99 15.15 21.68
C SER A 294 17.82 15.58 22.58
N ARG A 295 18.08 15.66 23.89
CA ARG A 295 17.14 16.18 24.89
C ARG A 295 17.67 17.50 25.41
N ASN A 296 16.92 18.58 25.20
CA ASN A 296 17.26 19.89 25.73
C ASN A 296 16.48 20.12 27.03
N LEU A 297 17.12 19.79 28.16
CA LEU A 297 16.49 19.89 29.47
C LEU A 297 16.09 21.33 29.82
N MET A 298 16.87 22.34 29.42
CA MET A 298 16.54 23.74 29.71
C MET A 298 15.27 24.17 28.99
N GLN A 299 15.14 23.80 27.72
CA GLN A 299 13.93 24.08 26.96
C GLN A 299 12.72 23.32 27.52
N ASP A 300 12.90 22.07 27.95
CA ASP A 300 11.83 21.30 28.60
C ASP A 300 11.36 21.98 29.90
N LEU A 301 12.28 22.51 30.71
CA LEU A 301 11.93 23.21 31.95
C LEU A 301 11.18 24.52 31.68
N THR A 302 11.56 25.29 30.66
CA THR A 302 10.82 26.50 30.26
C THR A 302 9.42 26.17 29.76
N ASP A 303 9.28 25.19 28.89
CA ASP A 303 7.96 24.76 28.38
C ASP A 303 7.05 24.24 29.53
N ILE A 304 7.62 23.58 30.55
CA ILE A 304 6.88 23.17 31.76
C ILE A 304 6.46 24.38 32.61
N GLN A 305 7.33 25.39 32.75
CA GLN A 305 6.99 26.64 33.44
C GLN A 305 5.86 27.39 32.73
N ASP A 306 5.82 27.33 31.39
CA ASP A 306 4.74 27.87 30.56
C ASP A 306 3.44 27.03 30.62
N GLY A 307 3.40 25.99 31.46
CA GLY A 307 2.23 25.12 31.65
C GLY A 307 1.99 24.12 30.51
N ILE A 308 2.95 23.93 29.60
CA ILE A 308 2.80 23.05 28.45
C ILE A 308 3.05 21.59 28.86
N LYS A 309 2.14 20.70 28.48
CA LYS A 309 2.31 19.26 28.72
C LYS A 309 3.33 18.69 27.73
N ILE A 310 4.45 18.16 28.22
CA ILE A 310 5.51 17.58 27.37
C ILE A 310 5.46 16.06 27.40
N SER A 311 5.60 15.44 26.24
CA SER A 311 5.87 14.01 26.13
C SER A 311 7.05 13.73 25.19
N HIS A 312 7.87 12.73 25.51
CA HIS A 312 8.97 12.28 24.65
C HIS A 312 8.56 11.03 23.87
N SER A 313 8.69 11.06 22.54
CA SER A 313 8.25 9.94 21.67
C SER A 313 8.95 8.62 22.02
N SER A 314 10.22 8.68 22.43
CA SER A 314 11.01 7.51 22.83
C SER A 314 10.38 6.78 24.01
N ASP A 315 9.80 7.53 24.94
CA ASP A 315 9.28 7.02 26.21
C ASP A 315 7.84 6.53 26.01
N LEU A 316 7.09 7.14 25.08
CA LEU A 316 5.81 6.62 24.63
C LEU A 316 5.98 5.24 23.94
N ILE A 317 6.96 5.11 23.03
CA ILE A 317 7.24 3.84 22.33
C ILE A 317 7.67 2.75 23.32
N LYS A 318 8.51 3.07 24.30
CA LYS A 318 8.91 2.13 25.36
C LYS A 318 7.71 1.66 26.17
N ARG A 319 6.89 2.58 26.68
CA ARG A 319 5.67 2.27 27.42
C ARG A 319 4.70 1.41 26.61
N GLN A 320 4.52 1.70 25.32
CA GLN A 320 3.67 0.88 24.45
C GLN A 320 4.20 -0.55 24.26
N LYS A 321 5.52 -0.71 24.12
CA LYS A 321 6.16 -2.03 24.02
C LYS A 321 6.04 -2.82 25.31
N GLU A 322 6.24 -2.17 26.46
CA GLU A 322 6.06 -2.76 27.79
C GLU A 322 4.61 -3.18 28.01
N ALA A 323 3.65 -2.28 27.76
CA ALA A 323 2.22 -2.60 27.85
C ALA A 323 1.81 -3.73 26.88
N LYS A 324 2.43 -3.84 25.70
CA LYS A 324 2.20 -4.97 24.78
C LYS A 324 2.80 -6.26 25.32
N ARG A 325 3.98 -6.20 25.95
CA ARG A 325 4.63 -7.35 26.60
C ARG A 325 3.79 -7.84 27.78
N GLU A 326 3.33 -6.95 28.63
CA GLU A 326 2.45 -7.27 29.77
C GLU A 326 1.13 -7.88 29.29
N ARG A 327 0.48 -7.31 28.27
CA ARG A 327 -0.74 -7.88 27.68
C ARG A 327 -0.50 -9.29 27.15
N ARG A 328 0.64 -9.53 26.48
CA ARG A 328 1.03 -10.87 26.01
C ARG A 328 1.28 -11.84 27.17
N GLN A 329 1.92 -11.39 28.25
CA GLN A 329 2.15 -12.21 29.45
C GLN A 329 0.83 -12.56 30.14
N LYS A 330 -0.07 -11.59 30.35
CA LYS A 330 -1.41 -11.83 30.92
C LYS A 330 -2.23 -12.79 30.04
N ALA A 331 -2.19 -12.61 28.72
CA ALA A 331 -2.88 -13.51 27.79
C ALA A 331 -2.29 -14.93 27.80
N ARG A 332 -0.96 -15.05 27.92
CA ARG A 332 -0.29 -16.35 28.09
C ARG A 332 -0.69 -17.01 29.41
N GLY A 333 -0.70 -16.26 30.52
CA GLY A 333 -1.17 -16.75 31.83
C GLY A 333 -2.60 -17.30 31.75
N LYS A 334 -3.54 -16.52 31.20
CA LYS A 334 -4.93 -16.99 30.99
C LYS A 334 -5.05 -18.23 30.09
N ARG A 335 -4.16 -18.40 29.11
CA ARG A 335 -4.14 -19.60 28.26
C ARG A 335 -3.62 -20.81 29.03
N ILE A 336 -2.61 -20.62 29.87
CA ILE A 336 -2.10 -21.66 30.77
C ILE A 336 -3.18 -22.04 31.78
N GLU A 337 -3.83 -21.08 32.45
CA GLU A 337 -4.95 -21.35 33.38
C GLU A 337 -6.09 -22.14 32.71
N LYS A 338 -6.46 -21.79 31.47
CA LYS A 338 -7.46 -22.55 30.71
C LYS A 338 -7.00 -23.97 30.38
N LEU A 339 -5.72 -24.15 30.09
CA LEU A 339 -5.14 -25.46 29.81
C LEU A 339 -5.07 -26.32 31.08
N GLU A 340 -4.61 -25.75 32.20
CA GLU A 340 -4.65 -26.40 33.52
C GLU A 340 -6.07 -26.80 33.91
N ALA A 341 -7.06 -25.93 33.72
CA ALA A 341 -8.47 -26.26 33.97
C ALA A 341 -8.99 -27.39 33.06
N LYS A 342 -8.52 -27.47 31.81
CA LYS A 342 -8.87 -28.54 30.87
C LYS A 342 -8.19 -29.86 31.25
N LEU A 343 -6.94 -29.81 31.71
CA LEU A 343 -6.22 -30.97 32.24
C LEU A 343 -6.89 -31.50 33.51
N LEU A 344 -7.27 -30.63 34.44
CA LEU A 344 -8.02 -31.00 35.65
C LEU A 344 -9.37 -31.68 35.34
N LYS A 345 -10.03 -31.32 34.23
CA LYS A 345 -11.33 -31.90 33.84
C LYS A 345 -11.19 -33.21 33.07
N THR A 346 -10.31 -33.24 32.07
CA THR A 346 -10.25 -34.32 31.08
C THR A 346 -9.13 -35.33 31.41
N GLY A 347 -8.03 -34.86 32.01
CA GLY A 347 -6.81 -35.63 32.28
C GLY A 347 -5.78 -35.47 31.18
N TYR A 348 -4.50 -35.49 31.53
CA TYR A 348 -3.41 -35.37 30.55
C TYR A 348 -3.39 -36.56 29.57
N ASP A 349 -3.55 -37.79 30.09
CA ASP A 349 -3.51 -39.03 29.30
C ASP A 349 -4.73 -39.24 28.38
N SER A 350 -5.81 -38.49 28.64
CA SER A 350 -7.03 -38.53 27.82
C SER A 350 -6.93 -37.67 26.55
N LEU A 351 -5.91 -36.82 26.45
CA LEU A 351 -5.73 -35.93 25.32
C LEU A 351 -5.08 -36.67 24.15
N GLU A 352 -5.68 -36.53 22.96
CA GLU A 352 -5.14 -37.10 21.72
C GLU A 352 -3.68 -36.66 21.50
N GLU A 353 -2.86 -37.62 21.05
CA GLU A 353 -1.40 -37.49 20.95
C GLU A 353 -0.94 -36.33 20.04
N HIS A 354 -1.76 -35.96 19.04
CA HIS A 354 -1.50 -34.84 18.12
C HIS A 354 -2.37 -33.61 18.37
N SER A 355 -3.10 -33.55 19.48
CA SER A 355 -3.90 -32.39 19.82
C SER A 355 -3.03 -31.17 20.15
N LEU A 356 -3.49 -29.99 19.74
CA LEU A 356 -2.81 -28.72 20.05
C LEU A 356 -2.65 -28.50 21.56
N ASP A 357 -3.54 -29.06 22.37
CA ASP A 357 -3.53 -28.89 23.83
C ASP A 357 -2.43 -29.73 24.49
N ARG A 358 -2.15 -30.95 24.02
CA ARG A 358 -1.05 -31.78 24.52
C ARG A 358 0.32 -31.16 24.19
N ILE A 359 0.48 -30.71 22.95
CA ILE A 359 1.69 -29.99 22.49
C ILE A 359 1.91 -28.69 23.29
N HIS A 360 0.83 -27.97 23.62
CA HIS A 360 0.94 -26.78 24.46
C HIS A 360 1.22 -27.11 25.93
N ALA A 361 0.71 -28.22 26.46
CA ALA A 361 0.98 -28.65 27.83
C ALA A 361 2.47 -28.96 28.00
N ASP A 362 3.03 -29.78 27.13
CA ASP A 362 4.46 -30.17 27.16
C ASP A 362 5.41 -28.98 26.98
N LYS A 363 4.96 -27.96 26.25
CA LYS A 363 5.75 -26.77 25.95
C LYS A 363 5.62 -25.66 27.00
N TRP A 364 4.49 -25.57 27.70
CA TRP A 364 4.18 -24.44 28.57
C TRP A 364 4.14 -24.79 30.06
N LEU A 365 3.92 -26.05 30.43
CA LEU A 365 3.90 -26.55 31.80
C LEU A 365 5.15 -27.41 32.05
N SER A 366 5.66 -27.41 33.29
CA SER A 366 6.71 -28.37 33.68
C SER A 366 6.10 -29.76 33.90
N PRO A 367 6.88 -30.84 33.70
CA PRO A 367 6.41 -32.21 33.97
C PRO A 367 5.86 -32.38 35.39
N GLU A 368 6.55 -31.81 36.39
CA GLU A 368 6.13 -31.78 37.81
C GLU A 368 4.75 -31.15 37.98
N ARG A 369 4.47 -30.06 37.25
CA ARG A 369 3.18 -29.36 37.32
C ARG A 369 2.05 -30.15 36.68
N ILE A 370 2.34 -30.94 35.65
CA ILE A 370 1.36 -31.82 34.99
C ILE A 370 0.99 -32.97 35.93
N GLU A 371 1.98 -33.58 36.59
CA GLU A 371 1.76 -34.63 37.60
C GLU A 371 0.91 -34.13 38.77
N GLU A 372 1.23 -32.96 39.33
CA GLU A 372 0.43 -32.31 40.39
C GLU A 372 -1.05 -32.13 39.98
N LEU A 373 -1.31 -31.72 38.74
CA LEU A 373 -2.68 -31.50 38.25
C LEU A 373 -3.44 -32.81 38.08
N GLU A 374 -2.76 -33.90 37.71
CA GLU A 374 -3.38 -35.24 37.61
C GLU A 374 -3.65 -35.83 39.01
N GLU A 375 -2.75 -35.65 39.97
CA GLU A 375 -2.99 -36.03 41.38
C GLU A 375 -4.19 -35.31 41.98
N LEU A 376 -4.30 -34.00 41.75
CA LEU A 376 -5.45 -33.19 42.20
C LEU A 376 -6.76 -33.64 41.54
N ARG A 377 -6.71 -34.07 40.28
CA ARG A 377 -7.87 -34.65 39.59
C ARG A 377 -8.29 -35.98 40.21
N LEU A 378 -7.34 -36.89 40.46
CA LEU A 378 -7.61 -38.17 41.11
C LEU A 378 -8.19 -38.00 42.52
N GLN A 379 -7.72 -37.00 43.27
CA GLN A 379 -8.30 -36.64 44.57
C GLN A 379 -9.74 -36.14 44.44
N ARG A 380 -10.06 -35.31 43.44
CA ARG A 380 -11.44 -34.86 43.17
C ARG A 380 -12.37 -36.02 42.82
N ILE A 381 -11.94 -36.93 41.95
CA ILE A 381 -12.73 -38.10 41.56
C ILE A 381 -13.01 -39.00 42.78
N LYS A 382 -12.01 -39.23 43.64
CA LYS A 382 -12.19 -39.98 44.89
C LYS A 382 -13.18 -39.30 45.83
N ALA A 383 -13.11 -37.98 45.98
CA ALA A 383 -14.03 -37.23 46.83
C ALA A 383 -15.48 -37.26 46.30
N GLU A 384 -15.67 -37.12 44.99
CA GLU A 384 -17.00 -37.21 44.35
C GLU A 384 -17.60 -38.63 44.45
N GLN A 385 -16.78 -39.68 44.32
CA GLN A 385 -17.23 -41.07 44.53
C GLN A 385 -17.66 -41.33 45.97
N VAL A 386 -16.95 -40.80 46.96
CA VAL A 386 -17.34 -40.91 48.38
C VAL A 386 -18.67 -40.19 48.62
N GLN A 387 -18.88 -39.02 48.01
CA GLN A 387 -20.12 -38.26 48.14
C GLN A 387 -21.32 -38.97 47.48
N MET A 388 -21.15 -39.58 46.30
CA MET A 388 -22.21 -40.39 45.67
C MET A 388 -22.50 -41.67 46.46
N SER A 389 -21.47 -42.33 47.00
CA SER A 389 -21.67 -43.51 47.86
C SER A 389 -22.46 -43.20 49.14
N LEU A 390 -22.38 -41.96 49.64
CA LEU A 390 -23.17 -41.49 50.78
C LEU A 390 -24.65 -41.27 50.41
N PHE A 391 -24.94 -40.73 49.22
CA PHE A 391 -26.31 -40.52 48.74
C PHE A 391 -27.01 -41.84 48.35
N ASP A 392 -26.28 -42.79 47.74
CA ASP A 392 -26.80 -44.13 47.43
C ASP A 392 -27.14 -44.97 48.69
N LEU A 393 -26.57 -44.60 49.84
CA LEU A 393 -26.89 -45.21 51.15
C LEU A 393 -28.13 -44.57 51.81
N GLU A 394 -28.47 -43.31 51.50
CA GLU A 394 -29.66 -42.63 52.02
C GLU A 394 -30.94 -42.96 51.22
N GLU A 395 -30.85 -43.35 49.93
CA GLU A 395 -32.02 -43.79 49.15
C GLU A 395 -32.40 -45.28 49.38
N ARG A 396 -31.63 -46.02 50.18
CA ARG A 396 -31.89 -47.43 50.52
C ARG A 396 -32.39 -47.65 51.96
N THR A 397 -32.83 -46.58 52.63
CA THR A 397 -33.58 -46.61 53.90
C THR A 397 -34.91 -45.92 53.72
#